data_AF-A0A6B2G5W4-F1
#
_entry.id   AF-A0A6B2G5W4-F1
#
_cell.length_a   1.000
_cell.length_b   1.000
_cell.length_c   1.000
_cell.angle_alpha   90.00
_cell.angle_beta   90.00
_cell.angle_gamma   90.00
#
_symmetry.space_group_name_H-M   'P 1'
#
loop_
_entity.id
_entity.type
_entity.pdbx_description
1 polymer ?
#
loop_
_entity_poly.entity_id
_entity_poly.type
_entity_poly.pdbx_seq_one_letter_code
_entity_poly.pdbx_strand_id
1 'polypeptide(L)'
;QIKDVFCEDFFLTLSRIVDDYKGVLVLNTNYKNKIGRNNQPDFLFTMNAVRSELWPYDIDKPIKLPSQLEREYDNFERFYKLEHPNRKLSFISQDSSGIINFTLNDNTYKLHLNAYQL
;
A
#
# COMPACT_ATOMS: atom_id res chain seq x y z
N GLN A 1 4.45 0.45 -33.46
CA GLN A 1 4.90 0.63 -32.06
C GLN A 1 3.70 1.15 -31.27
N ILE A 2 3.55 0.83 -29.97
CA ILE A 2 2.39 1.33 -29.18
C ILE A 2 2.32 2.87 -29.15
N LYS A 3 3.47 3.53 -29.39
CA LYS A 3 3.59 4.99 -29.54
C LYS A 3 2.83 5.59 -30.72
N ASP A 4 2.47 4.81 -31.73
CA ASP A 4 1.77 5.32 -32.92
C ASP A 4 0.25 5.44 -32.71
N VAL A 5 -0.27 4.89 -31.60
CA VAL A 5 -1.71 4.80 -31.29
C VAL A 5 -2.12 5.74 -30.15
N PHE A 6 -1.19 6.11 -29.27
CA PHE A 6 -1.47 6.91 -28.07
C PHE A 6 -0.77 8.27 -28.12
N CYS A 7 -1.45 9.31 -27.63
CA CYS A 7 -0.89 10.65 -27.55
C CYS A 7 0.26 10.75 -26.54
N GLU A 8 1.06 11.81 -26.65
CA GLU A 8 2.18 12.08 -25.75
C GLU A 8 1.76 12.15 -24.27
N ASP A 9 0.57 12.70 -23.99
CA ASP A 9 0.00 12.83 -22.64
C ASP A 9 -0.19 11.46 -21.95
N PHE A 10 -0.52 10.42 -22.71
CA PHE A 10 -0.63 9.06 -22.18
C PHE A 10 0.72 8.56 -21.65
N PHE A 11 1.79 8.77 -22.42
CA PHE A 11 3.14 8.34 -22.00
C PHE A 11 3.68 9.18 -20.86
N LEU A 12 3.36 10.48 -20.79
CA LEU A 12 3.67 11.33 -19.64
C LEU A 12 2.98 10.83 -18.37
N THR A 13 1.70 10.46 -18.47
CA THR A 13 0.94 9.89 -17.35
C THR A 13 1.54 8.58 -16.87
N LEU A 14 1.84 7.65 -17.79
CA LEU A 14 2.51 6.40 -17.46
C LEU A 14 3.88 6.60 -16.82
N SER A 15 4.68 7.54 -17.32
CA SER A 15 5.99 7.86 -16.72
C SER A 15 5.83 8.31 -15.27
N ARG A 16 4.83 9.16 -14.99
CA ARG A 16 4.54 9.64 -13.63
C ARG A 16 4.06 8.51 -12.71
N ILE A 17 3.27 7.57 -13.23
CA ILE A 17 2.85 6.35 -12.51
C ILE A 17 4.06 5.49 -12.15
N VAL A 18 4.98 5.29 -13.07
CA VAL A 18 6.23 4.54 -12.82
C VAL A 18 7.09 5.23 -11.77
N ASP A 19 7.16 6.56 -11.78
CA ASP A 19 7.91 7.32 -10.78
C ASP A 19 7.24 7.26 -9.40
N ASP A 20 5.91 7.23 -9.32
CA ASP A 20 5.20 6.95 -8.06
C ASP A 20 5.60 5.59 -7.49
N TYR A 21 5.69 4.56 -8.34
CA TYR A 21 6.10 3.22 -7.90
C TYR A 21 7.52 3.19 -7.33
N LYS A 22 8.46 3.94 -7.95
CA LYS A 22 9.82 4.11 -7.38
C LYS A 22 9.79 4.80 -6.03
N GLY A 23 8.97 5.86 -5.90
CA GLY A 23 8.77 6.57 -4.65
C GLY A 23 8.23 5.67 -3.53
N VAL A 24 7.28 4.78 -3.85
CA VAL A 24 6.72 3.78 -2.94
C VAL A 24 7.81 2.83 -2.40
N LEU A 25 8.73 2.35 -3.24
CA LEU A 25 9.81 1.47 -2.81
C LEU A 25 10.73 2.15 -1.79
N VAL A 26 11.11 3.40 -2.07
CA VAL A 26 11.94 4.22 -1.16
C VAL A 26 11.19 4.49 0.15
N LEU A 27 9.91 4.84 0.06
CA LEU A 27 9.05 5.12 1.22
C LEU A 27 8.95 3.91 2.16
N ASN A 28 8.69 2.72 1.63
CA ASN A 28 8.62 1.50 2.44
C ASN A 28 9.97 1.14 3.06
N THR A 29 11.07 1.37 2.35
CA THR A 29 12.42 1.17 2.89
C THR A 29 12.69 2.12 4.05
N ASN A 30 12.32 3.39 3.89
CA ASN A 30 12.45 4.41 4.94
C ASN A 30 11.58 4.07 6.15
N TYR A 31 10.34 3.63 5.92
CA TYR A 31 9.45 3.19 7.00
C TYR A 31 10.10 2.05 7.79
N LYS A 32 10.56 0.98 7.12
CA LYS A 32 11.22 -0.16 7.75
C LYS A 32 12.47 0.22 8.54
N ASN A 33 13.23 1.21 8.06
CA ASN A 33 14.42 1.71 8.74
C ASN A 33 14.08 2.58 9.98
N LYS A 34 12.96 3.31 9.94
CA LYS A 34 12.54 4.20 11.04
C LYS A 34 11.73 3.49 12.12
N ILE A 35 10.98 2.44 11.78
CA ILE A 35 10.35 1.59 12.79
C ILE A 35 11.48 0.83 13.50
N GLY A 36 11.87 1.33 14.68
CA GLY A 36 12.87 0.64 15.50
C GLY A 36 12.46 -0.80 15.75
N ARG A 37 13.41 -1.67 16.11
CA ARG A 37 13.19 -3.12 16.25
C ARG A 37 12.00 -3.51 17.14
N ASN A 38 11.66 -2.68 18.13
CA ASN A 38 10.56 -2.92 19.07
C ASN A 38 9.16 -2.58 18.52
N ASN A 39 9.08 -1.86 17.39
CA ASN A 39 7.83 -1.44 16.74
C ASN A 39 7.65 -2.13 15.38
N GLN A 40 8.35 -3.25 15.13
CA GLN A 40 8.14 -4.01 13.91
C GLN A 40 6.84 -4.81 13.99
N PRO A 41 6.05 -4.85 12.91
CA PRO A 41 4.86 -5.69 12.85
C PRO A 41 5.21 -7.18 12.92
N ASP A 42 4.30 -7.96 13.49
CA ASP A 42 4.36 -9.43 13.51
C ASP A 42 4.14 -10.06 12.12
N PHE A 43 3.97 -9.24 11.08
CA PHE A 43 3.71 -9.63 9.71
C PHE A 43 4.41 -8.71 8.70
N LEU A 44 4.54 -9.17 7.45
CA LEU A 44 5.11 -8.34 6.39
C LEU A 44 4.11 -7.25 5.97
N PHE A 45 4.38 -6.01 6.38
CA PHE A 45 3.60 -4.84 5.97
C PHE A 45 4.29 -4.08 4.83
N THR A 46 3.52 -3.67 3.83
CA THR A 46 3.93 -2.79 2.73
C THR A 46 2.78 -1.86 2.39
N MET A 47 3.07 -0.59 2.11
CA MET A 47 2.06 0.42 1.78
C MET A 47 2.39 1.13 0.46
N ASN A 48 1.42 1.19 -0.45
CA ASN A 48 1.58 1.88 -1.73
C ASN A 48 0.92 3.26 -1.66
N ALA A 49 1.65 4.25 -1.12
CA ALA A 49 1.17 5.62 -1.08
C ALA A 49 1.41 6.31 -2.44
N VAL A 50 0.34 6.54 -3.19
CA VAL A 50 0.37 7.10 -4.54
C VAL A 50 -0.40 8.42 -4.66
N ARG A 51 -0.22 9.16 -5.77
CA ARG A 51 -0.96 10.40 -6.01
C ARG A 51 -2.39 10.10 -6.47
N SER A 52 -3.39 10.60 -5.74
CA SER A 52 -4.81 10.42 -6.08
C SER A 52 -5.21 10.98 -7.45
N GLU A 53 -4.50 11.99 -7.94
CA GLU A 53 -4.75 12.64 -9.25
C GLU A 53 -4.29 11.79 -10.44
N LEU A 54 -3.40 10.82 -10.22
CA LEU A 54 -2.81 10.01 -11.28
C LEU A 54 -3.37 8.60 -11.36
N TRP A 55 -3.81 8.06 -10.23
CA TRP A 55 -4.31 6.70 -10.14
C TRP A 55 -5.83 6.70 -10.18
N PRO A 56 -6.46 5.82 -10.98
CA PRO A 56 -7.91 5.78 -11.14
C PRO A 56 -8.59 5.02 -9.99
N TYR A 57 -8.29 5.43 -8.74
CA TYR A 57 -8.88 4.82 -7.55
C TYR A 57 -10.06 5.64 -7.08
N ASP A 58 -11.21 4.98 -6.96
CA ASP A 58 -12.33 5.53 -6.21
C ASP A 58 -12.06 5.36 -4.71
N ILE A 59 -12.30 6.43 -3.94
CA ILE A 59 -12.27 6.34 -2.48
C ILE A 59 -13.45 5.46 -2.06
N ASP A 60 -13.15 4.29 -1.51
CA ASP A 60 -14.15 3.33 -1.10
C ASP A 60 -14.67 3.59 0.32
N LYS A 61 -15.75 2.88 0.66
CA LYS A 61 -16.31 2.97 2.01
C LYS A 61 -15.28 2.45 3.01
N PRO A 62 -15.12 3.10 4.17
CA PRO A 62 -14.21 2.62 5.20
C PRO A 62 -14.62 1.22 5.63
N ILE A 63 -13.67 0.30 5.56
CA ILE A 63 -13.80 -1.05 6.12
C ILE A 63 -13.19 -1.08 7.52
N LYS A 64 -13.63 -2.04 8.33
CA LYS A 64 -12.96 -2.33 9.60
C LYS A 64 -11.78 -3.24 9.31
N LEU A 65 -10.57 -2.73 9.51
CA LEU A 65 -9.37 -3.53 9.41
C LEU A 65 -9.21 -4.39 10.68
N PRO A 66 -8.59 -5.58 10.59
CA PRO A 66 -8.13 -6.30 11.76
C PRO A 66 -7.21 -5.43 12.63
N SER A 67 -7.31 -5.55 13.96
CA SER A 67 -6.63 -4.66 14.91
C SER A 67 -5.11 -4.56 14.72
N GLN A 68 -4.47 -5.67 14.32
CA GLN A 68 -3.05 -5.69 14.01
C GLN A 68 -2.72 -4.84 12.78
N LEU A 69 -3.56 -4.90 11.74
CA LEU A 69 -3.37 -4.12 10.52
C LEU A 69 -3.71 -2.64 10.73
N GLU A 70 -4.76 -2.36 11.49
CA GLU A 70 -5.15 -1.00 11.88
C GLU A 70 -4.01 -0.29 12.64
N ARG A 71 -3.41 -0.98 13.62
CA ARG A 71 -2.25 -0.44 14.37
C ARG A 71 -1.07 -0.10 13.46
N GLU A 72 -0.75 -0.97 12.50
CA GLU A 72 0.37 -0.72 11.58
C GLU A 72 0.05 0.37 10.56
N TYR A 73 -1.21 0.47 10.14
CA TYR A 73 -1.67 1.58 9.31
C TYR A 73 -1.50 2.91 10.05
N ASP A 74 -1.90 3.00 11.32
CA ASP A 74 -1.74 4.19 12.15
C ASP A 74 -0.24 4.57 12.35
N ASN A 75 0.61 3.56 12.58
CA ASN A 75 2.05 3.76 12.68
C ASN A 75 2.62 4.33 11.37
N PHE A 76 2.20 3.78 10.23
CA PHE A 76 2.58 4.27 8.92
C PHE A 76 2.07 5.68 8.66
N GLU A 77 0.82 5.99 8.99
CA GLU A 77 0.24 7.33 8.79
C GLU A 77 1.01 8.39 9.60
N ARG A 78 1.37 8.08 10.85
CA ARG A 78 2.23 8.96 11.68
C ARG A 78 3.59 9.17 11.05
N PHE A 79 4.25 8.11 10.59
CA PHE A 79 5.51 8.21 9.87
C PHE A 79 5.37 9.08 8.61
N TYR A 80 4.34 8.83 7.81
CA TYR A 80 4.10 9.56 6.56
C TYR A 80 3.88 11.05 6.81
N LYS A 81 3.12 11.40 7.85
CA LYS A 81 2.88 12.79 8.24
C LYS A 81 4.14 13.51 8.70
N LEU A 82 5.10 12.81 9.32
CA LEU A 82 6.39 13.40 9.69
C LEU A 82 7.27 13.69 8.47
N GLU A 83 7.29 12.80 7.49
CA GLU A 83 8.03 13.00 6.23
C GLU A 83 7.35 14.01 5.29
N HIS A 84 6.02 14.09 5.35
CA HIS A 84 5.17 14.84 4.42
C HIS A 84 4.06 15.60 5.17
N PRO A 85 4.40 16.66 5.92
CA PRO A 85 3.48 17.34 6.84
C PRO A 85 2.24 17.95 6.19
N ASN A 86 2.34 18.29 4.90
CA ASN A 86 1.26 18.92 4.14
C ASN A 86 0.48 17.93 3.25
N ARG A 87 0.62 16.62 3.49
CA ARG A 87 -0.09 15.58 2.75
C ARG A 87 -1.03 14.81 3.66
N LYS A 88 -2.12 14.30 3.09
CA LYS A 88 -3.10 13.44 3.77
C LYS A 88 -3.22 12.13 3.01
N LEU A 89 -3.29 11.03 3.73
CA LEU A 89 -3.57 9.71 3.17
C LEU A 89 -5.08 9.45 3.15
N SER A 90 -5.52 8.77 2.10
CA SER A 90 -6.82 8.12 2.03
C SER A 90 -6.55 6.64 1.82
N PHE A 91 -7.08 5.79 2.69
CA PHE A 91 -6.94 4.34 2.54
C PHE A 91 -7.86 3.84 1.42
N ILE A 92 -7.35 2.95 0.57
CA ILE A 92 -8.08 2.30 -0.51
C ILE A 92 -8.10 0.80 -0.21
N SER A 93 -9.27 0.26 0.13
CA SER A 93 -9.38 -1.15 0.52
C SER A 93 -9.54 -2.10 -0.68
N GLN A 94 -10.16 -1.64 -1.77
CA GLN A 94 -10.45 -2.46 -2.95
C GLN A 94 -9.22 -3.08 -3.64
N ASP A 95 -8.08 -2.39 -3.61
CA ASP A 95 -6.82 -2.87 -4.17
C ASP A 95 -5.81 -3.32 -3.10
N SER A 96 -6.26 -3.38 -1.85
CA SER A 96 -5.47 -3.93 -0.74
C SER A 96 -5.66 -5.44 -0.66
N SER A 97 -4.57 -6.17 -0.43
CA SER A 97 -4.58 -7.63 -0.31
C SER A 97 -3.55 -8.11 0.70
N GLY A 98 -3.73 -9.34 1.17
CA GLY A 98 -2.85 -9.99 2.14
C GLY A 98 -2.79 -11.49 1.95
N ILE A 99 -1.84 -12.10 2.67
CA ILE A 99 -1.65 -13.54 2.69
C ILE A 99 -1.76 -14.02 4.13
N ILE A 100 -2.72 -14.92 4.40
CA ILE A 100 -2.85 -15.60 5.68
C ILE A 100 -2.33 -17.03 5.55
N ASN A 101 -1.38 -17.39 6.42
CA ASN A 101 -0.93 -18.77 6.56
C ASN A 101 -1.66 -19.40 7.74
N PHE A 102 -2.26 -20.58 7.55
CA PHE A 102 -2.86 -21.32 8.65
C PHE A 102 -2.59 -22.82 8.51
N THR A 103 -2.51 -23.52 9.65
CA THR A 103 -2.26 -24.96 9.69
C THR A 103 -3.53 -25.67 10.14
N LEU A 104 -3.95 -26.68 9.39
CA LEU A 104 -5.09 -27.52 9.70
C LEU A 104 -4.75 -28.98 9.38
N ASN A 105 -4.90 -29.87 10.36
CA ASN A 105 -4.63 -31.31 10.23
C ASN A 105 -3.24 -31.59 9.60
N ASP A 106 -2.19 -31.00 10.19
CA ASP A 106 -0.78 -31.08 9.76
C ASP A 106 -0.47 -30.51 8.36
N ASN A 107 -1.47 -29.97 7.65
CA ASN A 107 -1.29 -29.28 6.38
C ASN A 107 -1.24 -27.76 6.59
N THR A 108 -0.27 -27.11 5.95
CA THR A 108 -0.17 -25.64 5.95
C THR A 108 -0.75 -25.09 4.66
N TYR A 109 -1.69 -24.17 4.79
CA TYR A 109 -2.37 -23.50 3.69
C TYR A 109 -1.96 -22.02 3.63
N LYS A 110 -1.91 -21.47 2.42
CA LYS A 110 -1.70 -20.05 2.16
C LYS A 110 -2.93 -19.49 1.45
N LEU A 111 -3.63 -18.58 2.10
CA LEU A 111 -4.79 -17.91 1.53
C LEU A 111 -4.40 -16.52 1.05
N HIS A 112 -4.63 -16.25 -0.23
CA HIS A 112 -4.55 -14.90 -0.79
C HIS A 112 -5.93 -14.27 -0.69
N LEU A 113 -6.03 -13.19 0.08
CA LEU A 113 -7.29 -12.54 0.41
C LEU A 113 -7.21 -11.06 0.04
N ASN A 114 -8.32 -10.50 -0.45
CA ASN A 114 -8.46 -9.06 -0.55
C ASN A 114 -8.80 -8.46 0.83
N ALA A 115 -8.75 -7.13 0.97
CA ALA A 115 -8.99 -6.48 2.26
C ALA A 115 -10.41 -6.67 2.81
N TYR A 116 -11.40 -6.99 1.97
CA TYR A 116 -12.76 -7.31 2.42
C TYR A 116 -12.89 -8.73 2.99
N GLN A 117 -11.93 -9.61 2.68
CA GLN A 117 -11.89 -11.00 3.11
C GLN A 117 -10.93 -11.23 4.29
N LEU A 118 -10.01 -10.29 4.53
CA LEU A 118 -9.12 -10.26 5.70
C LEU A 118 -9.90 -9.91 6.97
#